data_AF-A0A948BU53-F1
#
_entry.id   AF-A0A948BU53-F1
#
_cell.length_a   1.000
_cell.length_b   1.000
_cell.length_c   1.000
_cell.angle_alpha   90.00
_cell.angle_beta   90.00
_cell.angle_gamma   90.00
#
_symmetry.space_group_name_H-M   'P 1'
#
loop_
_entity.id
_entity.type
_entity.pdbx_description
1 polymer ?
#
loop_
_entity_poly.entity_id
_entity_poly.type
_entity_poly.pdbx_seq_one_letter_code
_entity_poly.pdbx_strand_id
1 'polypeptide(L)' 'MTFSCKNHDFETDICKKLKSRCIMGRPGCVLEGKVSVSEETLKMLLELEENKKSRQGNCRNRKKDQEG' A
#
# COMPACT_ATOMS: atom_id res chain seq x y z
N MET A 1 8.70 18.16 15.02
CA MET A 1 9.32 17.91 13.71
C MET A 1 8.23 17.49 12.74
N THR A 2 8.03 18.20 11.64
CA THR A 2 7.05 17.85 10.60
C THR A 2 7.71 16.91 9.59
N PHE A 3 7.18 15.70 9.44
CA PHE A 3 7.68 14.75 8.46
C PHE A 3 7.00 14.99 7.11
N SER A 4 7.76 15.40 6.10
CA SER A 4 7.27 15.57 4.73
C SER A 4 7.68 14.36 3.89
N CYS A 5 6.72 13.55 3.47
CA CYS A 5 6.97 12.42 2.58
C CYS A 5 7.20 12.93 1.14
N LYS A 6 8.39 12.68 0.56
CA LYS A 6 8.73 13.06 -0.83
C LYS A 6 7.79 12.45 -1.89
N ASN A 7 7.13 11.35 -1.54
CA ASN A 7 6.23 10.63 -2.42
C ASN A 7 4.76 11.02 -2.20
N HIS A 8 4.45 11.92 -1.27
CA HIS A 8 3.09 12.42 -1.05
C HIS A 8 2.75 13.50 -2.08
N ASP A 9 1.65 13.28 -2.80
CA ASP A 9 1.04 14.28 -3.65
C ASP A 9 -0.06 15.02 -2.87
N PHE A 10 0.18 16.28 -2.52
CA PHE A 10 -0.73 17.06 -1.69
C PHE A 10 -1.99 17.51 -2.42
N GLU A 11 -1.99 17.50 -3.76
CA GLU A 11 -3.15 17.88 -4.56
C GLU A 11 -4.18 16.74 -4.63
N THR A 12 -3.69 15.50 -4.74
CA THR A 12 -4.54 14.31 -4.93
C THR A 12 -4.63 13.39 -3.72
N ASP A 13 -3.86 13.64 -2.65
CA ASP A 13 -3.73 12.77 -1.47
C ASP A 13 -3.22 11.35 -1.82
N ILE A 14 -2.47 11.23 -2.93
CA ILE A 14 -1.95 9.95 -3.45
C ILE A 14 -0.45 9.82 -3.18
N CYS A 15 -0.02 8.62 -2.80
CA CYS A 15 1.38 8.26 -2.74
C CYS A 15 1.89 7.90 -4.15
N LYS A 16 2.78 8.71 -4.73
CA LYS A 16 3.38 8.47 -6.07
C LYS A 16 4.12 7.14 -6.15
N LYS A 17 4.67 6.64 -5.03
CA LYS A 17 5.35 5.33 -4.94
C LYS A 17 4.37 4.17 -5.05
N LEU A 18 3.27 4.25 -4.31
CA LEU A 18 2.29 3.17 -4.19
C LEU A 18 1.11 3.31 -5.15
N LYS A 19 1.05 4.41 -5.91
CA LYS A 19 -0.02 4.80 -6.85
C LYS A 19 -1.42 4.59 -6.26
N SER A 20 -1.57 4.94 -4.99
CA SER A 20 -2.80 4.79 -4.19
C SER A 20 -2.78 5.77 -3.03
N ARG A 21 -3.91 5.91 -2.33
CA ARG A 21 -4.07 6.85 -1.21
C ARG A 21 -2.87 6.84 -0.25
N CYS A 22 -2.39 8.03 0.10
CA CYS A 22 -1.22 8.21 0.95
C CYS A 22 -1.61 8.08 2.42
N ILE A 23 -1.26 6.95 3.04
CA ILE A 23 -1.55 6.70 4.46
C ILE A 23 -0.24 6.44 5.20
N MET A 24 -0.05 7.14 6.32
CA MET A 24 1.11 6.95 7.20
C MET A 24 1.10 5.54 7.80
N GLY A 25 2.28 4.95 8.02
CA GLY A 25 2.39 3.59 8.58
C GLY A 25 2.00 2.44 7.64
N ARG A 26 1.57 2.71 6.39
CA ARG A 26 1.25 1.66 5.41
C ARG A 26 2.48 0.82 5.04
N PRO A 27 2.33 -0.50 4.81
CA PRO A 27 3.40 -1.29 4.22
C PRO A 27 3.91 -0.73 2.89
N GLY A 28 5.22 -0.53 2.79
CA GLY A 28 5.90 0.12 1.66
C GLY A 28 5.97 1.65 1.73
N CYS A 29 5.38 2.26 2.77
CA CYS A 29 5.56 3.68 3.12
C CYS A 29 6.89 3.89 3.83
N VAL A 30 7.50 5.06 3.63
CA VAL A 30 8.77 5.43 4.28
C VAL A 30 8.68 5.51 5.81
N LEU A 31 7.45 5.61 6.34
CA LEU A 31 7.13 5.66 7.76
C LEU A 31 6.70 4.32 8.36
N GLU A 32 6.76 3.22 7.61
CA GLU A 32 6.47 1.88 8.13
C GLU A 32 7.31 1.61 9.40
N GLY A 33 6.64 1.25 10.50
CA GLY A 33 7.27 0.98 11.80
C GLY A 33 7.84 2.19 12.54
N LYS A 34 7.73 3.41 12.01
CA LYS A 34 8.26 4.65 12.62
C LYS A 34 7.20 5.54 13.24
N VAL A 35 5.93 5.30 12.93
CA VAL A 35 4.80 6.08 13.44
C VAL A 35 3.76 5.15 14.02
N SER A 36 3.32 5.45 15.24
CA SER A 36 2.13 4.84 15.82
C SER A 36 0.92 5.43 15.11
N VAL A 37 0.16 4.57 14.44
CA VAL A 37 -1.09 4.95 13.78
C VAL A 37 -2.26 4.58 14.68
N SER A 38 -3.33 5.37 14.66
CA SER A 38 -4.58 5.07 15.37
C SER A 38 -5.25 3.83 14.79
N GLU A 39 -6.10 3.16 15.59
CA GLU A 39 -6.80 1.93 15.20
C GLU A 39 -7.64 2.09 13.92
N GLU A 40 -8.26 3.25 13.73
CA GLU A 40 -9.02 3.59 12.51
C GLU A 40 -8.15 3.56 11.24
N THR A 41 -6.92 4.07 11.34
CA THR A 41 -5.98 4.12 10.23
C THR A 41 -5.47 2.73 9.93
N LEU A 42 -5.21 1.94 10.97
CA LEU A 42 -4.79 0.55 10.86
C LEU A 42 -5.85 -0.31 10.15
N LYS A 43 -7.14 -0.08 10.46
CA LYS A 43 -8.26 -0.73 9.76
C LYS A 43 -8.31 -0.38 8.27
N MET A 44 -8.18 0.90 7.91
CA MET A 44 -8.12 1.32 6.50
C MET A 44 -6.92 0.71 5.76
N LEU A 45 -5.77 0.56 6.44
CA LEU A 45 -4.59 -0.07 5.87
C LEU A 45 -4.83 -1.54 5.55
N LEU A 46 -5.44 -2.28 6.47
CA LEU A 46 -5.80 -3.69 6.28
C LEU A 46 -6.76 -3.86 5.10
N GLU A 47 -7.79 -3.03 4.99
CA GLU A 47 -8.74 -3.08 3.87
C GLU A 47 -8.05 -2.80 2.51
N LEU A 48 -7.12 -1.85 2.48
CA LEU A 48 -6.33 -1.55 1.29
C LEU A 48 -5.36 -2.67 0.90
N GLU A 49 -4.90 -3.48 1.87
CA GLU A 49 -4.07 -4.65 1.64
C GLU A 49 -4.88 -5.86 1.16
N GLU A 50 -6.04 -6.12 1.76
CA GLU A 50 -6.95 -7.18 1.32
C GLU A 50 -7.39 -6.97 -0.13
N ASN A 51 -7.74 -5.74 -0.51
CA ASN A 51 -8.11 -5.43 -1.89
C ASN A 51 -6.93 -5.63 -2.88
N LYS A 52 -5.69 -5.44 -2.42
CA LYS A 52 -4.48 -5.76 -3.21
C LYS A 52 -4.25 -7.25 -3.36
N LYS A 53 -4.46 -8.05 -2.30
CA LYS A 53 -4.35 -9.52 -2.37
C LYS A 53 -5.36 -10.12 -3.34
N SER A 54 -6.57 -9.58 -3.41
CA SER A 54 -7.58 -10.02 -4.38
C SER A 54 -7.13 -9.81 -5.84
N ARG A 55 -6.44 -8.69 -6.14
CA ARG A 55 -5.83 -8.46 -7.47
C ARG A 55 -4.55 -9.28 -7.72
N GLN A 56 -3.83 -9.68 -6.67
CA GLN A 56 -2.67 -10.58 -6.77
C GLN A 56 -3.03 -12.07 -6.82
N GLY A 57 -4.32 -12.42 -6.76
CA GLY A 57 -4.81 -13.76 -7.07
C GLY A 57 -4.59 -14.20 -8.53
N ASN A 58 -4.17 -13.30 -9.42
CA ASN A 58 -3.96 -13.63 -10.85
C ASN A 58 -2.52 -13.40 -11.37
N CYS A 59 -1.52 -13.29 -10.49
CA CYS A 59 -0.10 -13.16 -10.89
C CYS A 59 0.85 -14.08 -10.11
N ARG A 60 0.38 -15.26 -9.70
CA ARG A 60 1.24 -16.36 -9.22
C ARG A 60 1.02 -17.70 -9.93
N ASN A 61 0.27 -17.76 -11.03
CA ASN A 61 0.19 -18.95 -11.90
C ASN A 61 0.53 -18.61 -13.35
N ARG A 62 1.82 -18.43 -13.63
CA ARG A 62 2.36 -18.40 -15.00
C ARG A 62 3.54 -19.37 -15.17
N LYS A 63 3.48 -20.54 -14.53
CA LYS A 63 4.33 -21.70 -14.85
C LYS A 63 3.55 -23.00 -14.60
N LYS A 64 3.37 -23.80 -15.67
CA LYS A 64 2.44 -24.93 -15.87
C LYS A 64 1.02 -24.40 -16.07
N ASP A 65 0.43 -24.38 -17.26
CA ASP A 65 0.35 -25.45 -18.25
C ASP A 65 0.44 -24.88 -19.67
N GLN A 66 1.46 -25.30 -20.42
CA GLN A 66 1.37 -25.36 -21.88
C GLN A 66 2.21 -26.54 -22.37
N GLU A 67 1.49 -27.52 -22.93
CA GLU A 67 1.90 -28.49 -23.96
C GLU A 67 2.52 -29.84 -23.52
N GLY A 68 1.83 -30.94 -23.86
CA GLY A 68 2.37 -32.30 -23.94
C GLY A 68 1.47 -33.39 -23.39
#